data_AF-A0A2H0NGZ1-F1
#
_entry.id   AF-A0A2H0NGZ1-F1
#
_cell.length_a   1.000
_cell.length_b   1.000
_cell.length_c   1.000
_cell.angle_alpha   90.00
_cell.angle_beta   90.00
_cell.angle_gamma   90.00
#
_symmetry.space_group_name_H-M   'P 1'
#
loop_
_entity.id
_entity.type
_entity.pdbx_description
1 polymer ?
#
loop_
_entity_poly.entity_id
_entity_poly.type
_entity_poly.pdbx_seq_one_letter_code
_entity_poly.pdbx_strand_id
1 'polypeptide(L)'
;WLSNKDCDGDGLLDRHYGYPSYIGSDAWLTNHQSGTYEGENGETCKWEYFVKIVAVPQDAVKINGYWYTADGREIGPAIWGDFATIQEVYNDSCAGSHGIQYLSPVGPGLGKW
;
A
#
# COMPACT_ATOMS: atom_id res chain seq x y z
N TRP A 1 -9.87 0.63 7.28
CA TRP A 1 -10.77 -0.52 7.16
C TRP A 1 -9.93 -1.72 6.72
N LEU A 2 -9.35 -2.40 7.70
CA LEU A 2 -9.15 -3.84 7.61
C LEU A 2 -10.14 -4.38 8.64
N SER A 3 -11.12 -5.20 8.22
CA SER A 3 -11.87 -5.96 9.21
C SER A 3 -10.87 -6.76 10.04
N ASN A 4 -11.05 -6.82 11.35
CA ASN A 4 -10.32 -7.79 12.19
C ASN A 4 -11.03 -9.16 12.21
N LYS A 5 -11.94 -9.36 11.27
CA LYS A 5 -12.83 -10.50 11.18
C LYS A 5 -12.88 -10.99 9.74
N ASP A 6 -13.08 -12.28 9.63
CA ASP A 6 -13.50 -12.99 8.42
C ASP A 6 -15.01 -13.22 8.57
N CYS A 7 -15.82 -12.51 7.79
CA CYS A 7 -17.28 -12.58 7.81
C CYS A 7 -17.84 -13.33 6.61
N ASP A 8 -17.08 -13.47 5.52
CA ASP A 8 -17.48 -14.23 4.33
C ASP A 8 -16.94 -15.68 4.30
N GLY A 9 -16.05 -16.03 5.22
CA GLY A 9 -15.55 -17.38 5.47
C GLY A 9 -14.39 -17.79 4.55
N ASP A 10 -13.72 -16.85 3.89
CA ASP A 10 -12.63 -17.13 2.95
C ASP A 10 -11.25 -17.34 3.62
N GLY A 11 -11.18 -17.21 4.95
CA GLY A 11 -9.95 -17.32 5.73
C GLY A 11 -9.05 -16.08 5.65
N LEU A 12 -9.52 -15.01 5.01
CA LEU A 12 -8.87 -13.70 4.93
C LEU A 12 -9.66 -12.68 5.74
N LEU A 13 -9.00 -11.58 6.10
CA LEU A 13 -9.69 -10.46 6.73
C LEU A 13 -10.58 -9.77 5.69
N ASP A 14 -11.87 -9.57 6.02
CA ASP A 14 -12.78 -8.91 5.09
C ASP A 14 -12.24 -7.53 4.78
N ARG A 15 -12.05 -7.28 3.50
CA ARG A 15 -11.75 -5.94 3.04
C ARG A 15 -13.07 -5.26 2.70
N HIS A 16 -14.04 -5.90 2.05
CA HIS A 16 -15.27 -5.23 1.59
C HIS A 16 -16.60 -5.90 1.95
N TYR A 17 -16.77 -6.35 3.20
CA TYR A 17 -18.00 -7.03 3.63
C TYR A 17 -19.26 -6.20 3.31
N GLY A 18 -20.15 -6.75 2.46
CA GLY A 18 -21.38 -6.10 2.00
C GLY A 18 -21.26 -5.32 0.67
N TYR A 19 -20.06 -5.22 0.07
CA TYR A 19 -19.83 -4.62 -1.24
C TYR A 19 -19.10 -5.59 -2.17
N PRO A 20 -19.29 -5.50 -3.50
CA PRO A 20 -18.66 -6.42 -4.45
C PRO A 20 -17.17 -6.15 -4.69
N SER A 21 -16.69 -4.91 -4.46
CA SER A 21 -15.31 -4.48 -4.73
C SER A 21 -15.02 -3.13 -4.08
N TYR A 22 -13.74 -2.79 -3.95
CA TYR A 22 -13.29 -1.42 -3.65
C TYR A 22 -13.02 -0.56 -4.88
N ILE A 23 -12.99 -1.15 -6.07
CA ILE A 23 -12.74 -0.43 -7.30
C ILE A 23 -13.75 0.72 -7.43
N GLY A 24 -13.24 1.95 -7.57
CA GLY A 24 -14.04 3.18 -7.66
C GLY A 24 -14.66 3.67 -6.34
N SER A 25 -14.21 3.17 -5.18
CA SER A 25 -14.73 3.59 -3.87
C SER A 25 -14.04 4.80 -3.25
N ASP A 26 -12.95 5.29 -3.87
CA ASP A 26 -12.08 6.35 -3.32
C ASP A 26 -11.49 6.00 -1.92
N ALA A 27 -11.51 4.72 -1.54
CA ALA A 27 -10.94 4.28 -0.28
C ALA A 27 -9.42 4.35 -0.32
N TRP A 28 -8.82 4.80 0.77
CA TRP A 28 -7.37 4.77 0.94
C TRP A 28 -7.00 4.49 2.39
N LEU A 29 -5.77 4.03 2.58
CA LEU A 29 -5.18 3.88 3.90
C LEU A 29 -3.70 4.16 3.88
N THR A 30 -3.19 4.49 5.06
CA THR A 30 -1.77 4.48 5.35
C THR A 30 -1.50 3.40 6.39
N ASN A 31 -0.44 2.63 6.19
CA ASN A 31 0.08 1.73 7.20
C ASN A 31 1.47 2.22 7.60
N HIS A 32 1.69 2.38 8.91
CA HIS A 32 2.96 2.82 9.47
C HIS A 32 3.39 1.79 10.50
N GLN A 33 4.56 1.22 10.26
CA GLN A 33 5.18 0.21 11.09
C GLN A 33 6.56 0.70 11.54
N SER A 34 6.96 0.32 12.74
CA SER A 34 8.30 0.59 13.24
C SER A 34 8.74 -0.49 14.19
N GLY A 35 10.04 -0.63 14.38
CA GLY A 35 10.60 -1.61 15.28
C GLY A 35 12.08 -1.45 15.50
N THR A 36 12.62 -2.36 16.31
CA THR A 36 14.04 -2.43 16.61
C THR A 36 14.55 -3.86 16.52
N TYR A 37 15.81 -4.02 16.14
CA TYR A 37 16.51 -5.31 16.15
C TYR A 37 17.98 -5.12 16.51
N GLU A 38 18.68 -6.20 16.87
CA GLU A 38 20.12 -6.17 17.13
C GLU A 38 20.87 -6.37 15.80
N GLY A 39 21.76 -5.43 15.48
CA GLY A 39 22.60 -5.46 14.28
C GLY A 39 23.77 -6.42 14.40
N GLU A 40 24.52 -6.57 13.30
CA GLU A 40 25.65 -7.51 13.23
C GLU A 40 26.78 -7.18 14.22
N ASN A 41 26.89 -5.94 14.69
CA ASN A 41 27.91 -5.50 15.65
C ASN A 41 27.35 -5.33 17.07
N GLY A 42 26.14 -5.84 17.36
CA GLY A 42 25.47 -5.72 18.65
C GLY A 42 24.83 -4.35 18.91
N GLU A 43 24.79 -3.47 17.91
CA GLU A 43 24.08 -2.20 17.96
C GLU A 43 22.56 -2.37 17.87
N THR A 44 21.78 -1.51 18.50
CA THR A 44 20.32 -1.51 18.31
C THR A 44 19.95 -0.73 17.06
N CYS A 45 19.47 -1.45 16.05
CA CYS A 45 18.98 -0.92 14.79
C CYS A 45 17.51 -0.52 14.91
N LYS A 46 17.15 0.62 14.33
CA LYS A 46 15.77 1.08 14.24
C LYS A 46 15.33 1.07 12.79
N TRP A 47 14.11 0.61 12.55
CA TRP A 47 13.48 0.70 11.25
C TRP A 47 12.10 1.33 11.35
N GLU A 48 11.73 2.04 10.30
CA GLU A 48 10.39 2.55 10.06
C GLU A 48 9.98 2.25 8.62
N TYR A 49 8.72 1.89 8.46
CA TYR A 49 8.10 1.59 7.18
C TYR A 49 6.76 2.29 7.10
N PHE A 50 6.60 3.11 6.07
CA PHE A 50 5.35 3.81 5.79
C PHE A 50 4.90 3.48 4.36
N VAL A 51 3.64 3.10 4.22
CA VAL A 51 3.03 2.86 2.92
C VAL A 51 1.66 3.53 2.84
N LYS A 52 1.37 4.16 1.70
CA LYS A 52 0.04 4.63 1.34
C LYS A 52 -0.51 3.79 0.19
N ILE A 53 -1.73 3.30 0.37
CA ILE A 53 -2.41 2.39 -0.54
C ILE A 53 -3.79 2.98 -0.86
N VAL A 54 -4.20 2.94 -2.12
CA VAL A 54 -5.49 3.44 -2.59
C VAL A 54 -6.24 2.35 -3.33
N ALA A 55 -7.57 2.34 -3.22
CA ALA A 55 -8.42 1.62 -4.13
C ALA A 55 -8.31 2.23 -5.52
N VAL A 56 -8.27 1.39 -6.55
CA VAL A 56 -8.09 1.89 -7.91
C VAL A 56 -9.40 2.46 -8.48
N PRO A 57 -9.35 3.48 -9.34
CA PRO A 57 -10.52 3.99 -10.05
C PRO A 57 -11.24 2.92 -10.86
N GLN A 58 -12.53 3.13 -11.12
CA GLN A 58 -13.37 2.17 -11.84
C GLN A 58 -12.89 1.85 -13.26
N ASP A 59 -12.21 2.80 -13.90
CA ASP A 59 -11.69 2.72 -15.26
C ASP A 59 -10.19 2.36 -15.31
N ALA A 60 -9.59 2.01 -14.16
CA ALA A 60 -8.19 1.62 -14.10
C ALA A 60 -7.96 0.24 -14.74
N VAL A 61 -6.80 0.07 -15.37
CA VAL A 61 -6.42 -1.17 -16.05
C VAL A 61 -5.18 -1.74 -15.38
N LYS A 62 -5.23 -3.05 -15.08
CA LYS A 62 -4.08 -3.78 -14.53
C LYS A 62 -3.24 -4.38 -15.66
N ILE A 63 -1.98 -4.00 -15.74
CA ILE A 63 -1.02 -4.48 -16.75
C ILE A 63 0.24 -4.92 -16.01
N ASN A 64 0.65 -6.18 -16.20
CA ASN A 64 1.90 -6.74 -15.64
C ASN A 64 2.12 -6.47 -14.13
N GLY A 65 1.04 -6.52 -13.34
CA GLY A 65 1.11 -6.32 -11.89
C GLY A 65 1.08 -4.85 -11.44
N TYR A 66 0.88 -3.90 -12.35
CA TYR A 66 0.71 -2.48 -12.05
C TYR A 66 -0.67 -2.01 -12.49
N TRP A 67 -1.21 -1.03 -11.77
CA TRP A 67 -2.43 -0.33 -12.13
C TRP A 67 -2.12 0.94 -12.89
N TYR A 68 -2.92 1.21 -13.92
CA TYR A 68 -2.85 2.40 -14.75
C TYR A 68 -4.21 3.07 -14.81
N THR A 69 -4.24 4.40 -14.86
CA THR A 69 -5.44 5.19 -15.16
C THR A 69 -5.90 4.93 -16.60
N ALA A 70 -7.14 5.31 -16.93
CA ALA A 70 -7.68 5.16 -18.29
C ALA A 70 -6.87 5.90 -19.38
N ASP A 71 -6.17 6.97 -19.02
CA ASP A 71 -5.24 7.70 -19.90
C ASP A 71 -3.82 7.12 -19.92
N GLY A 72 -3.60 5.95 -19.32
CA GLY A 72 -2.35 5.19 -19.39
C GLY A 72 -1.26 5.63 -18.43
N ARG A 73 -1.56 6.43 -17.41
CA ARG A 73 -0.59 6.83 -16.39
C ARG A 73 -0.55 5.82 -15.25
N GLU A 74 0.64 5.49 -14.79
CA GLU A 74 0.82 4.55 -13.69
C GLU A 74 0.23 5.11 -12.39
N ILE A 75 -0.58 4.28 -11.73
CA ILE A 75 -1.07 4.51 -10.36
C ILE A 75 -0.08 3.87 -9.40
N GLY A 76 0.24 2.59 -9.60
CA GLY A 76 1.31 1.90 -8.87
C GLY A 76 1.19 0.38 -8.85
N PRO A 77 2.10 -0.30 -8.14
CA PRO A 77 2.10 -1.75 -8.00
C PRO A 77 0.78 -2.24 -7.40
N ALA A 78 0.21 -3.28 -7.99
CA ALA A 78 -1.03 -3.88 -7.52
C ALA A 78 -0.82 -4.64 -6.21
N ILE A 79 -1.65 -4.34 -5.23
CA ILE A 79 -1.67 -5.00 -3.93
C ILE A 79 -3.12 -5.32 -3.59
N TRP A 80 -3.36 -6.43 -2.89
CA TRP A 80 -4.70 -6.77 -2.37
C TRP A 80 -5.84 -6.81 -3.40
N GLY A 81 -5.53 -7.13 -4.66
CA GLY A 81 -6.52 -7.18 -5.74
C GLY A 81 -6.84 -5.79 -6.26
N ASP A 82 -7.70 -5.08 -5.55
CA ASP A 82 -8.36 -3.82 -5.95
C ASP A 82 -7.57 -2.55 -5.60
N PHE A 83 -6.35 -2.71 -5.09
CA PHE A 83 -5.56 -1.59 -4.57
C PHE A 83 -4.23 -1.43 -5.30
N ALA A 84 -3.68 -0.23 -5.19
CA ALA A 84 -2.35 0.13 -5.64
C ALA A 84 -1.55 0.78 -4.51
N THR A 85 -0.28 0.43 -4.38
CA THR A 85 0.67 1.18 -3.56
C THR A 85 1.02 2.48 -4.28
N ILE A 86 0.81 3.63 -3.64
CA ILE A 86 1.10 4.95 -4.27
C ILE A 86 2.26 5.69 -3.60
N GLN A 87 2.67 5.24 -2.42
CA GLN A 87 3.84 5.74 -1.73
C GLN A 87 4.38 4.65 -0.82
N GLU A 88 5.70 4.45 -0.84
CA GLU A 88 6.41 3.57 0.07
C GLU A 88 7.69 4.27 0.52
N VAL A 89 7.89 4.33 1.84
CA VAL A 89 9.06 4.91 2.50
C VAL A 89 9.59 3.88 3.49
N TYR A 90 10.88 3.63 3.43
CA TYR A 90 11.56 2.72 4.32
C TYR A 90 12.85 3.35 4.80
N ASN A 91 13.03 3.40 6.11
CA ASN A 91 14.28 3.82 6.73
C ASN A 91 14.75 2.72 7.67
N ASP A 92 16.02 2.36 7.54
CA ASP A 92 16.69 1.39 8.41
C ASP A 92 18.11 1.88 8.68
N SER A 93 18.40 2.18 9.95
CA SER A 93 19.68 2.74 10.36
C SER A 93 20.89 1.84 10.07
N CYS A 94 20.68 0.53 10.05
CA CYS A 94 21.76 -0.45 9.93
C CYS A 94 21.82 -1.08 8.54
N ALA A 95 20.68 -1.30 7.89
CA ALA A 95 20.64 -1.79 6.50
C ALA A 95 21.01 -0.71 5.48
N GLY A 96 21.17 0.55 5.89
CA GLY A 96 21.51 1.68 5.02
C GLY A 96 20.37 2.13 4.10
N SER A 97 19.16 1.64 4.34
CA SER A 97 17.97 2.03 3.60
C SER A 97 17.48 3.38 4.09
N HIS A 98 17.29 4.32 3.17
CA HIS A 98 16.82 5.67 3.52
C HIS A 98 15.84 6.22 2.49
N GLY A 99 14.66 6.57 2.97
CA GLY A 99 13.68 7.39 2.27
C GLY A 99 12.75 6.60 1.34
N ILE A 100 12.35 7.28 0.27
CA ILE A 100 11.31 6.84 -0.66
C ILE A 100 11.79 5.62 -1.44
N GLN A 101 11.05 4.52 -1.32
CA GLN A 101 11.22 3.32 -2.13
C GLN A 101 10.33 3.39 -3.38
N TYR A 102 9.14 3.94 -3.23
CA TYR A 102 8.20 4.14 -4.33
C TYR A 102 7.40 5.43 -4.16
N LEU A 103 7.21 6.16 -5.26
CA LEU A 103 6.34 7.33 -5.31
C LEU A 103 5.60 7.33 -6.63
N SER A 104 4.27 7.20 -6.56
CA SER A 104 3.43 7.20 -7.75
C SER A 104 3.58 8.51 -8.54
N PRO A 105 3.64 8.45 -9.88
CA PRO A 105 3.57 9.65 -10.71
C PRO A 105 2.17 10.30 -10.67
N VAL A 106 1.14 9.63 -10.14
CA VAL A 106 -0.23 10.13 -10.07
C VAL A 106 -0.76 10.12 -8.64
N GLY A 107 -0.88 11.32 -8.06
CA GLY A 107 -1.55 11.52 -6.78
C GLY A 107 -0.86 10.94 -5.54
N PRO A 108 0.47 11.07 -5.36
CA PRO A 108 1.15 10.55 -4.18
C PRO A 108 0.85 11.33 -2.89
N GLY A 109 0.14 12.46 -2.96
CA GLY A 109 -0.20 13.30 -1.80
C GLY A 109 -1.39 12.78 -0.98
N LEU A 110 -1.56 13.29 0.23
CA LEU A 110 -2.76 13.05 1.04
C LEU A 110 -3.95 13.79 0.39
N GLY A 111 -5.02 13.07 0.02
CA GLY A 111 -6.24 13.66 -0.54
C GLY A 111 -6.42 13.62 -2.07
N LYS A 112 -5.62 12.82 -2.80
CA LYS A 112 -5.96 12.42 -4.17
C LYS A 112 -6.30 10.93 -4.22
N TRP A 113 -7.43 10.66 -4.89
CA TRP A 113 -8.28 9.46 -4.86
C TRP A 113 -9.01 9.34 -3.53
#